data_AF-A0A3P2A2K7-F1
#
_entry.id   AF-A0A3P2A2K7-F1
#
_cell.length_a   1.000
_cell.length_b   1.000
_cell.length_c   1.000
_cell.angle_alpha   90.00
_cell.angle_beta   90.00
_cell.angle_gamma   90.00
#
_symmetry.space_group_name_H-M   'P 1'
#
loop_
_entity.id
_entity.type
_entity.pdbx_description
1 polymer ?
#
loop_
_entity_poly.entity_id
_entity_poly.type
_entity_poly.pdbx_seq_one_letter_code
_entity_poly.pdbx_strand_id
1 'polypeptide(L)' 'MGGKRAEVVLANPAGIQVDGGGFINAAGATLTTGLPFIRNGQLDG' A
#
# COMPACT_ATOMS: atom_id res chain seq x y z
N MET A 1 -10.92 18.68 12.72
CA MET A 1 -9.50 18.30 12.63
C MET A 1 -9.40 17.04 11.78
N GLY A 2 -9.21 17.15 10.46
CA GLY A 2 -9.00 15.99 9.58
C GLY A 2 -7.52 15.64 9.55
N GLY A 3 -7.18 14.40 9.93
CA GLY A 3 -5.79 13.94 10.01
C GLY A 3 -5.07 13.97 8.66
N LYS A 4 -3.72 14.07 8.70
CA LYS A 4 -2.87 14.05 7.50
C LYS A 4 -3.15 12.79 6.68
N ARG A 5 -3.22 12.93 5.34
CA ARG A 5 -3.32 11.79 4.42
C ARG A 5 -2.17 10.83 4.64
N ALA A 6 -2.45 9.53 4.61
CA ALA A 6 -1.47 8.46 4.85
C ALA A 6 -1.15 7.70 3.55
N GLU A 7 0.04 7.13 3.49
CA GLU A 7 0.45 6.19 2.43
C GLU A 7 0.25 4.75 2.92
N VAL A 8 -0.28 3.87 2.07
CA VAL A 8 -0.62 2.49 2.43
C VAL A 8 0.07 1.50 1.51
N VAL A 9 0.76 0.52 2.11
CA VAL A 9 1.50 -0.53 1.40
C VAL A 9 1.03 -1.90 1.87
N LEU A 10 0.54 -2.71 0.93
CA LEU A 10 0.14 -4.10 1.20
C LEU A 10 0.91 -5.05 0.28
N ALA A 11 1.68 -5.94 0.90
CA ALA A 11 2.48 -6.94 0.20
C ALA A 11 2.16 -8.34 0.69
N ASN A 12 1.69 -9.20 -0.21
CA ASN A 12 1.42 -10.59 0.09
C ASN A 12 1.85 -11.50 -1.06
N PRO A 13 2.98 -12.24 -0.91
CA PRO A 13 3.45 -13.19 -1.90
C PRO A 13 2.48 -14.33 -2.21
N ALA A 14 1.55 -14.64 -1.28
CA ALA A 14 0.51 -15.65 -1.48
C ALA A 14 -0.63 -15.16 -2.40
N GLY A 15 -0.63 -13.90 -2.81
CA GLY A 15 -1.64 -13.29 -3.67
C GLY A 15 -2.48 -12.25 -2.95
N ILE A 16 -3.02 -11.30 -3.73
CA ILE A 16 -3.98 -10.30 -3.27
C ILE A 16 -5.21 -10.38 -4.17
N GLN A 17 -6.35 -10.76 -3.60
CA GLN A 17 -7.65 -10.64 -4.25
C GLN A 17 -8.34 -9.39 -3.70
N VAL A 18 -8.77 -8.51 -4.60
CA VAL A 18 -9.50 -7.29 -4.25
C VAL A 18 -10.91 -7.41 -4.79
N ASP A 19 -11.89 -7.43 -3.89
CA ASP A 19 -13.31 -7.33 -4.22
C ASP A 19 -13.87 -6.07 -3.56
N GLY A 20 -14.38 -5.13 -4.36
CA GLY A 20 -14.87 -3.84 -3.87
C GLY A 20 -13.81 -2.93 -3.23
N GLY A 21 -12.53 -3.11 -3.54
CA GLY A 21 -11.45 -2.37 -2.89
C GLY A 21 -11.45 -0.87 -3.19
N GLY A 22 -11.18 -0.08 -2.15
CA GLY A 22 -11.06 1.37 -2.24
C GLY A 22 -10.24 1.95 -1.10
N PHE A 23 -9.61 3.10 -1.34
CA PHE A 23 -8.82 3.82 -0.36
C PHE A 23 -9.51 5.15 -0.02
N ILE A 24 -9.82 5.36 1.26
CA ILE A 24 -10.40 6.61 1.77
C ILE A 24 -9.30 7.34 2.55
N ASN A 25 -9.07 8.61 2.23
CA ASN A 25 -8.05 9.46 2.85
C ASN A 25 -6.58 9.00 2.64
N ALA A 26 -6.29 8.27 1.55
CA ALA A 26 -4.93 7.93 1.17
C ALA A 26 -4.28 9.02 0.30
N ALA A 27 -2.97 9.23 0.48
CA ALA A 27 -2.14 10.02 -0.43
C ALA A 27 -1.66 9.18 -1.64
N GLY A 28 -1.53 7.87 -1.44
CA GLY A 28 -1.14 6.88 -2.45
C GLY A 28 -1.33 5.47 -1.88
N ALA A 29 -1.51 4.49 -2.77
CA ALA A 29 -1.66 3.09 -2.39
C ALA A 29 -0.91 2.18 -3.37
N THR A 30 -0.18 1.21 -2.81
CA THR A 30 0.54 0.21 -3.59
C THR A 30 0.18 -1.19 -3.10
N LEU A 31 -0.24 -2.05 -4.04
CA LEU A 31 -0.52 -3.47 -3.81
C LEU A 31 0.47 -4.26 -4.65
N THR A 32 1.16 -5.22 -4.02
CA THR A 32 2.08 -6.10 -4.73
C THR A 32 2.00 -7.54 -4.23
N THR A 33 2.12 -8.49 -5.16
CA THR A 33 2.27 -9.92 -4.87
C THR A 33 3.73 -10.38 -4.91
N GLY A 34 4.67 -9.46 -5.11
CA GLY A 34 6.10 -9.71 -4.94
C GLY A 34 6.57 -9.42 -3.51
N LEU A 35 7.83 -9.75 -3.20
CA LEU A 35 8.49 -9.29 -1.99
C LEU A 35 8.90 -7.81 -2.19
N PRO A 36 8.31 -6.84 -1.47
CA PRO A 36 8.68 -5.44 -1.61
C PRO A 36 10.07 -5.22 -1.02
N PHE A 37 10.91 -4.47 -1.73
CA PHE A 37 12.16 -3.99 -1.17
C PHE A 37 11.88 -2.64 -0.49
N ILE A 38 11.96 -2.60 0.84
CA ILE A 38 11.75 -1.36 1.60
C ILE A 38 13.13 -0.79 1.94
N ARG A 39 13.44 0.41 1.45
CA ARG A 39 14.64 1.17 1.87
C ARG A 39 14.23 2.50 2.47
N ASN A 40 14.75 2.79 3.67
CA ASN A 40 14.50 4.06 4.37
C ASN A 40 13.01 4.39 4.60
N GLY A 41 12.16 3.37 4.72
CA GLY A 41 10.71 3.52 4.92
C GLY A 41 9.91 3.80 3.65
N GLN A 42 10.55 3.78 2.48
CA GLN A 42 9.89 3.89 1.18
C GLN A 42 9.99 2.57 0.42
N LEU A 43 8.98 2.31 -0.41
CA LEU A 43 9.02 1.26 -1.41
C LEU A 43 10.09 1.63 -2.44
N ASP A 44 11.11 0.79 -2.54
CA ASP A 44 12.12 0.84 -3.59
C ASP A 44 11.61 -0.04 -4.74
N GLY A 45 11.38 0.58 -5.89
CA GLY A 45 10.77 -0.04 -7.08
C GLY A 45 11.80 -0.50 -8.09
#